data_AF-A0A5N7ZB61-F1
#
_entry.id   AF-A0A5N7ZB61-F1
#
_cell.length_a   1.000
_cell.length_b   1.000
_cell.length_c   1.000
_cell.angle_alpha   90.00
_cell.angle_beta   90.00
_cell.angle_gamma   90.00
#
_symmetry.space_group_name_H-M   'P 1'
#
loop_
_entity.id
_entity.type
_entity.pdbx_description
1 polymer ?
#
loop_
_entity_poly.entity_id
_entity_poly.type
_entity_poly.pdbx_seq_one_letter_code
_entity_poly.pdbx_strand_id
1 'polypeptide(L)'
;MKNFNIKTLCVALVALGALSSCTKEDDTNLPPIVPAIYFEDFQTAVANTPFDFEGWTNFAQVGTKKWIENSYQTNGYAEFTPFNSGQASNVAWIVTPGINIDGAIKKRL
;
A
#
# COMPACT_ATOMS: atom_id res chain seq x y z
N MET A 1 -54.78 -27.86 -37.09
CA MET A 1 -54.08 -27.83 -35.78
C MET A 1 -52.73 -28.51 -35.99
N LYS A 2 -51.60 -27.81 -35.79
CA LYS A 2 -50.25 -28.38 -36.00
C LYS A 2 -49.83 -29.11 -34.72
N ASN A 3 -49.52 -30.41 -34.86
CA ASN A 3 -49.17 -31.27 -33.74
C ASN A 3 -47.73 -30.96 -33.32
N PHE A 4 -47.55 -30.17 -32.27
CA PHE A 4 -46.21 -29.91 -31.73
C PHE A 4 -45.68 -31.17 -31.05
N ASN A 5 -44.57 -31.71 -31.57
CA ASN A 5 -43.95 -32.92 -31.05
C ASN A 5 -43.17 -32.57 -29.76
N ILE A 6 -43.67 -33.05 -28.62
CA ILE A 6 -43.19 -32.67 -27.28
C ILE A 6 -41.68 -32.93 -27.10
N LYS A 7 -41.14 -33.94 -27.81
CA LYS A 7 -39.70 -34.26 -27.81
C LYS A 7 -38.87 -33.14 -28.43
N THR A 8 -39.36 -32.53 -29.50
CA THR A 8 -38.69 -31.41 -30.19
C THR A 8 -38.74 -30.14 -29.34
N LEU A 9 -39.82 -29.93 -28.59
CA LEU A 9 -39.95 -28.80 -27.66
C LEU A 9 -38.97 -28.93 -26.47
N CYS A 10 -38.81 -30.13 -25.92
CA CYS A 10 -37.87 -30.39 -24.84
C CYS A 10 -36.40 -30.21 -25.26
N VAL A 11 -36.03 -30.66 -26.46
CA VAL A 11 -34.66 -30.49 -26.98
C VAL A 11 -34.33 -29.01 -27.23
N ALA A 12 -35.29 -28.24 -27.73
CA ALA A 12 -35.11 -26.78 -27.90
C ALA A 12 -34.92 -26.05 -26.55
N LEU A 13 -35.69 -26.42 -25.53
CA LEU A 13 -35.58 -25.83 -24.18
C LEU A 13 -34.24 -26.13 -23.50
N VAL A 14 -33.70 -27.34 -23.67
CA VAL A 14 -32.39 -27.72 -23.09
C VAL A 14 -31.23 -27.01 -23.80
N ALA A 15 -31.32 -26.79 -25.12
CA ALA A 15 -30.31 -26.07 -25.89
C ALA A 15 -30.22 -24.57 -25.51
N LEU A 16 -31.34 -23.95 -25.13
CA LEU A 16 -31.40 -22.56 -24.67
C LEU A 16 -30.82 -22.36 -23.26
N GLY A 17 -30.85 -23.39 -22.40
CA GLY A 17 -30.30 -23.35 -21.04
C GLY A 17 -28.78 -23.53 -20.95
N ALA A 18 -28.14 -24.08 -21.99
CA ALA A 18 -26.70 -24.37 -21.99
C ALA A 18 -25.80 -23.13 -22.21
N LEU A 19 -26.39 -21.97 -22.57
CA LEU A 19 -25.64 -20.73 -22.80
C LEU A 19 -25.69 -19.75 -21.62
N SER A 20 -26.45 -20.04 -20.55
CA SER A 20 -26.39 -19.24 -19.33
C SER A 20 -25.20 -19.67 -18.47
N SER A 21 -24.00 -19.22 -18.84
CA SER A 21 -22.83 -19.28 -17.96
C SER A 21 -23.08 -18.35 -16.76
N CYS A 22 -23.49 -18.92 -15.64
CA CYS A 22 -23.80 -18.20 -14.40
C CYS A 22 -22.54 -17.86 -13.59
N THR A 23 -21.62 -17.08 -14.17
CA THR A 23 -20.68 -16.29 -13.36
C THR A 23 -21.07 -14.83 -13.56
N LYS A 24 -21.35 -14.12 -12.48
CA LYS A 24 -21.57 -12.68 -12.58
C LYS A 24 -20.26 -12.09 -13.12
N GLU A 25 -20.35 -11.33 -14.22
CA GLU A 25 -19.23 -10.60 -14.85
C GLU A 25 -18.46 -9.71 -13.85
N ASP A 26 -19.02 -9.49 -12.65
CA ASP A 26 -18.46 -8.67 -11.58
C ASP A 26 -17.36 -9.39 -10.76
N ASP A 27 -17.32 -10.73 -10.76
CA ASP A 27 -16.30 -11.51 -10.04
C ASP A 27 -14.91 -11.45 -10.73
N THR A 28 -14.82 -10.85 -11.92
CA THR A 28 -13.58 -10.68 -12.69
C THR A 28 -13.03 -9.26 -12.70
N ASN A 29 -13.77 -8.30 -12.13
CA ASN A 29 -13.34 -6.91 -12.15
C ASN A 29 -12.27 -6.65 -11.08
N LEU A 30 -11.06 -6.26 -11.51
CA LEU A 30 -9.99 -5.91 -10.59
C LEU A 30 -10.39 -4.67 -9.78
N PRO A 31 -10.12 -4.63 -8.47
CA PRO A 31 -10.38 -3.43 -7.69
C PRO A 31 -9.56 -2.26 -8.26
N PRO A 32 -10.15 -1.06 -8.34
CA PRO A 32 -9.42 0.12 -8.81
C PRO A 32 -8.22 0.36 -7.90
N ILE A 33 -7.06 0.66 -8.51
CA ILE A 33 -5.86 1.04 -7.78
C ILE A 33 -6.12 2.39 -7.14
N VAL A 34 -5.97 2.46 -5.82
CA VAL A 34 -6.04 3.71 -5.07
C VAL A 34 -4.60 4.20 -4.88
N PRO A 35 -4.24 5.39 -5.41
CA PRO A 35 -2.89 5.93 -5.25
C PRO A 35 -2.62 6.29 -3.77
N ALA A 36 -1.36 6.13 -3.34
CA ALA A 36 -0.93 6.64 -2.05
C ALA A 36 -0.96 8.18 -2.05
N ILE A 37 -1.48 8.77 -0.97
CA ILE A 37 -1.54 10.24 -0.79
C ILE A 37 -0.17 10.84 -0.39
N TYR A 38 0.74 10.00 0.07
CA TYR A 38 2.10 10.34 0.45
C TYR A 38 2.96 9.10 0.29
N PHE A 39 4.18 9.27 -0.21
CA PHE A 39 5.14 8.20 -0.42
C PHE A 39 6.54 8.73 -0.14
N GLU A 40 7.28 7.97 0.66
CA GLU A 40 8.68 8.19 0.98
C GLU A 40 9.36 6.82 1.04
N ASP A 41 10.42 6.64 0.26
CA ASP A 41 11.16 5.38 0.13
C ASP A 41 12.63 5.50 0.55
N PHE A 42 13.03 6.70 0.98
CA PHE A 42 14.35 7.07 1.46
C PHE A 42 15.49 6.89 0.44
N GLN A 43 15.21 6.76 -0.86
CA GLN A 43 16.27 6.51 -1.85
C GLN A 43 17.19 7.70 -2.08
N THR A 44 16.82 8.90 -1.61
CA THR A 44 17.68 10.08 -1.60
C THR A 44 18.62 10.15 -0.39
N ALA A 45 18.57 9.17 0.52
CA ALA A 45 19.39 9.13 1.72
C ALA A 45 20.89 9.15 1.42
N VAL A 46 21.63 9.98 2.14
CA VAL A 46 23.08 10.06 2.05
C VAL A 46 23.72 9.21 3.15
N ALA A 47 24.68 8.36 2.80
CA ALA A 47 25.24 7.43 3.76
C ALA A 47 25.97 8.13 4.93
N ASN A 48 25.61 7.76 6.16
CA ASN A 48 26.23 8.24 7.40
C ASN A 48 26.05 9.74 7.69
N THR A 49 24.96 10.36 7.21
CA THR A 49 24.61 11.75 7.52
C THR A 49 23.45 11.83 8.51
N PRO A 50 23.25 12.96 9.21
CA PRO A 50 22.02 13.16 9.98
C PRO A 50 20.78 13.03 9.07
N PHE A 51 19.68 12.49 9.60
CA PHE A 51 18.43 12.45 8.84
C PHE A 51 17.88 13.87 8.67
N ASP A 52 17.77 14.33 7.42
CA ASP A 52 17.43 15.70 7.04
C ASP A 52 16.45 15.84 5.86
N PHE A 53 15.70 14.76 5.54
CA PHE A 53 14.62 14.77 4.55
C PHE A 53 13.69 16.00 4.69
N GLU A 54 13.41 16.64 3.55
CA GLU A 54 12.71 17.93 3.51
C GLU A 54 11.34 17.88 4.23
N GLY A 55 11.12 18.83 5.14
CA GLY A 55 9.86 18.95 5.89
C GLY A 55 9.70 17.96 7.05
N TRP A 56 10.59 16.97 7.20
CA TRP A 56 10.58 16.07 8.34
C TRP A 56 11.24 16.70 9.57
N THR A 57 10.81 16.25 10.76
CA THR A 57 11.45 16.63 12.02
C THR A 57 12.23 15.46 12.60
N ASN A 58 13.52 15.66 12.88
CA ASN A 58 14.39 14.68 13.55
C ASN A 58 14.65 15.09 15.01
N PHE A 59 13.93 14.45 15.94
CA PHE A 59 13.83 14.85 17.34
C PHE A 59 14.36 13.76 18.30
N ALA A 60 15.32 14.13 19.15
CA ALA A 60 15.77 13.28 20.27
C ALA A 60 14.95 13.63 21.52
N GLN A 61 14.02 12.77 21.91
CA GLN A 61 13.21 12.94 23.13
C GLN A 61 14.01 12.62 24.40
N VAL A 62 14.80 11.55 24.36
CA VAL A 62 15.68 11.14 25.46
C VAL A 62 17.06 10.86 24.92
N GLY A 63 18.07 11.36 25.63
CA GLY A 63 19.46 11.25 25.24
C GLY A 63 19.85 12.21 24.12
N THR A 64 20.96 11.95 23.43
CA THR A 64 21.53 12.83 22.39
C THR A 64 21.56 12.22 20.99
N LYS A 65 21.33 10.90 20.85
CA LYS A 65 21.31 10.23 19.54
C LYS A 65 20.05 10.62 18.76
N LYS A 66 20.23 10.95 17.49
CA LYS A 66 19.18 11.23 16.51
C LYS A 66 19.20 10.17 15.41
N TRP A 67 18.14 10.13 14.60
CA TRP A 67 18.12 9.32 13.39
C TRP A 67 19.16 9.82 12.39
N ILE A 68 19.80 8.90 11.68
CA ILE A 68 20.73 9.15 10.60
C ILE A 68 20.19 8.54 9.31
N GLU A 69 20.72 9.00 8.19
CA GLU A 69 20.57 8.39 6.90
C GLU A 69 21.70 7.40 6.64
N ASN A 70 21.37 6.31 5.98
CA ASN A 70 22.35 5.36 5.52
C ASN A 70 21.92 4.78 4.16
N SER A 71 22.88 4.19 3.45
CA SER A 71 22.57 3.48 2.21
C SER A 71 23.49 2.28 2.02
N TYR A 72 22.91 1.20 1.49
CA TYR A 72 23.65 -0.02 1.15
C TYR A 72 23.24 -0.49 -0.23
N GLN A 73 24.21 -0.68 -1.13
CA GLN A 73 23.95 -1.09 -2.52
C GLN A 73 22.83 -0.27 -3.19
N THR A 74 22.93 1.06 -3.12
CA THR A 74 21.94 2.01 -3.66
C THR A 74 20.54 1.96 -3.03
N ASN A 75 20.34 1.19 -1.96
CA ASN A 75 19.11 1.22 -1.18
C ASN A 75 19.28 2.13 0.04
N GLY A 76 18.59 3.28 0.02
CA GLY A 76 18.60 4.25 1.11
C GLY A 76 17.62 3.91 2.24
N TYR A 77 17.97 4.26 3.48
CA TYR A 77 17.14 4.00 4.66
C TYR A 77 17.48 4.94 5.82
N ALA A 78 16.52 5.11 6.73
CA ALA A 78 16.73 5.75 8.02
C ALA A 78 17.26 4.72 9.04
N GLU A 79 18.29 5.09 9.79
CA GLU A 79 18.92 4.24 10.80
C GLU A 79 18.92 4.96 12.16
N PHE A 80 18.66 4.21 13.23
CA PHE A 80 18.84 4.68 14.58
C PHE A 80 19.73 3.72 15.35
N THR A 81 20.79 4.26 15.96
CA THR A 81 21.70 3.48 16.79
C THR A 81 22.04 4.21 18.09
N PRO A 82 21.80 3.58 19.26
CA PRO A 82 22.25 4.11 20.54
C PRO A 82 23.74 3.82 20.79
N PHE A 83 24.42 3.10 19.89
CA PHE A 83 25.82 2.71 20.07
C PHE A 83 26.70 3.94 20.36
N ASN A 84 27.59 3.80 21.34
CA ASN A 84 28.45 4.86 21.83
C ASN A 84 27.68 6.16 22.21
N SER A 85 26.47 6.06 22.74
CA SER A 85 25.78 7.23 23.33
C SER A 85 26.31 7.58 24.72
N GLY A 86 26.77 6.58 25.48
CA GLY A 86 27.12 6.74 26.89
C GLY A 86 25.91 7.01 27.79
N GLN A 87 24.69 6.86 27.27
CA GLN A 87 23.44 7.19 27.96
C GLN A 87 22.64 5.93 28.27
N ALA A 88 21.99 5.92 29.44
CA ALA A 88 21.19 4.78 29.89
C ALA A 88 19.94 4.54 29.02
N SER A 89 19.48 5.55 28.29
CA SER A 89 18.33 5.48 27.40
C SER A 89 18.49 6.46 26.24
N ASN A 90 18.01 6.05 25.07
CA ASN A 90 17.86 6.90 23.90
C ASN A 90 16.46 6.67 23.29
N VAL A 91 15.70 7.74 23.11
CA VAL A 91 14.38 7.74 22.46
C VAL A 91 14.36 8.87 21.46
N ALA A 92 14.12 8.58 20.18
CA ALA A 92 14.11 9.57 19.12
C ALA A 92 13.01 9.28 18.10
N TRP A 93 12.55 10.33 17.43
CA TRP A 93 11.47 10.31 16.47
C TRP A 93 11.93 10.96 15.16
N ILE A 94 11.50 10.39 14.05
CA ILE A 94 11.32 11.11 12.79
C ILE A 94 9.82 11.35 12.61
N VAL A 95 9.45 12.61 12.40
CA VAL A 95 8.05 13.03 12.25
C VAL A 95 7.89 13.54 10.82
N THR A 96 6.90 13.02 10.11
CA THR A 96 6.60 13.44 8.74
C THR A 96 6.22 14.93 8.69
N PRO A 97 6.34 15.58 7.53
CA PRO A 97 5.59 16.81 7.29
C PRO A 97 4.09 16.58 7.46
N GLY A 98 3.31 17.66 7.54
CA GLY A 98 1.84 17.56 7.55
C GLY A 98 1.33 16.93 6.25
N ILE A 99 0.63 15.81 6.35
CA ILE A 99 0.05 15.10 5.19
C ILE A 99 -1.44 15.45 5.11
N ASN A 100 -1.89 16.00 3.97
CA ASN A 100 -3.30 16.23 3.71
C ASN A 100 -3.99 14.91 3.34
N ILE A 101 -4.94 14.46 4.16
CA ILE A 101 -5.66 13.19 4.00
C ILE A 101 -7.05 13.34 3.37
N ASP A 102 -7.47 14.56 3.01
CA ASP A 102 -8.80 14.81 2.44
C ASP A 102 -9.00 14.08 1.09
N GLY A 103 -7.91 13.83 0.37
CA GLY A 103 -7.88 13.06 -0.88
C GLY A 103 -7.78 11.54 -0.71
N ALA A 104 -7.74 11.02 0.52
CA ALA A 104 -7.66 9.58 0.76
C ALA A 104 -9.00 8.88 0.45
N ILE A 105 -9.13 8.36 -0.77
CA ILE A 105 -10.35 7.65 -1.20
C ILE A 105 -10.37 6.27 -0.54
N LYS A 106 -11.36 6.04 0.33
CA LYS A 106 -11.61 4.81 1.12
C LYS A 106 -10.47 4.46 2.08
N LYS A 107 -10.72 4.72 3.36
CA LYS A 107 -10.10 4.02 4.49
C LYS A 107 -10.24 2.52 4.22
N ARG A 108 -9.19 1.82 3.77
CA ARG A 108 -9.20 0.35 3.65
C ARG A 108 -9.44 -0.20 5.06
N LEU A 109 -10.69 -0.56 5.35
CA LEU A 109 -11.07 -1.61 6.29
C LEU A 109 -11.66 -2.74 5.45
#